data_AF-A0A1A3CSC7-F1
#
_entry.id   AF-A0A1A3CSC7-F1
#
_cell.length_a   1.000
_cell.length_b   1.000
_cell.length_c   1.000
_cell.angle_alpha   90.00
_cell.angle_beta   90.00
_cell.angle_gamma   90.00
#
_symmetry.space_group_name_H-M   'P 1'
#
loop_
_entity.id
_entity.type
_entity.pdbx_description
1 polymer ?
#
loop_
_entity_poly.entity_id
_entity_poly.type
_entity_poly.pdbx_seq_one_letter_code
_entity_poly.pdbx_strand_id
1 'polypeptide(L)'
;MKRRKTDDTSESMADDLPLGTTEQWAGMHKWLKRGIMVCLVGLVIEGSFTLPFLAIWYGYPTLGFRDICSELMKVRYNNESLECQYPYPFPGPPISGAPEGAGVTTAKDRWGVQPVPEYPRLGFRELVRIHDQRIARQKAEHDAATRHP
;
A
#
# COMPACT_ATOMS: atom_id res chain seq x y z
N MET A 1 20.63 -4.83 -80.21
CA MET A 1 20.86 -3.87 -79.12
C MET A 1 19.67 -3.92 -78.17
N LYS A 2 19.73 -4.68 -77.08
CA LYS A 2 18.68 -4.70 -76.04
C LYS A 2 19.31 -5.08 -74.70
N ARG A 3 19.82 -4.07 -73.98
CA ARG A 3 20.30 -4.24 -72.60
C ARG A 3 19.09 -4.43 -71.70
N ARG A 4 19.08 -5.54 -70.97
CA ARG A 4 18.09 -5.90 -69.96
C ARG A 4 18.36 -5.04 -68.72
N LYS A 5 17.38 -4.27 -68.28
CA LYS A 5 17.42 -3.48 -67.03
C LYS A 5 17.07 -4.44 -65.89
N THR A 6 18.00 -4.68 -64.99
CA THR A 6 17.77 -5.31 -63.69
C THR A 6 18.25 -4.32 -62.66
N ASP A 7 17.34 -3.49 -62.17
CA ASP A 7 17.58 -2.55 -61.10
C ASP A 7 16.21 -2.28 -60.46
N ASP A 8 15.87 -3.03 -59.41
CA ASP A 8 14.73 -2.68 -58.52
C ASP A 8 14.53 -3.59 -57.28
N THR A 9 15.59 -4.02 -56.56
CA THR A 9 15.35 -4.80 -55.32
C THR A 9 16.31 -4.54 -54.15
N SER A 10 17.28 -3.63 -54.27
CA SER A 10 18.22 -3.36 -53.17
C SER A 10 18.06 -2.00 -52.47
N GLU A 11 17.23 -1.09 -52.97
CA GLU A 11 17.14 0.28 -52.41
C GLU A 11 16.09 0.46 -51.29
N SER A 12 15.16 -0.48 -51.07
CA SER A 12 14.04 -0.27 -50.13
C SER A 12 14.31 -0.65 -48.67
N MET A 13 15.52 -1.12 -48.33
CA MET A 13 15.82 -1.62 -46.97
C MET A 13 16.83 -0.75 -46.20
N ALA A 14 17.44 0.24 -46.84
CA ALA A 14 18.47 1.10 -46.25
C ALA A 14 17.91 2.37 -45.55
N ASP A 15 16.69 2.79 -45.90
CA ASP A 15 16.15 4.10 -45.51
C ASP A 15 15.51 4.19 -44.11
N ASP A 16 15.49 3.11 -43.33
CA ASP A 16 14.76 3.04 -42.06
C ASP A 16 15.66 2.84 -40.83
N LEU A 17 16.94 3.24 -40.93
CA LEU A 17 17.85 3.23 -39.79
C LEU A 17 17.87 4.62 -39.12
N PRO A 18 17.56 4.72 -37.81
CA PRO A 18 17.59 5.99 -37.10
C PRO A 18 19.00 6.60 -37.12
N LEU A 19 19.08 7.92 -37.35
CA LEU A 19 20.33 8.68 -37.42
C LEU A 19 21.22 8.36 -36.20
N GLY A 20 22.38 7.73 -36.45
CA GLY A 20 23.37 7.36 -35.44
C GLY A 20 23.72 5.86 -35.35
N THR A 21 23.03 4.95 -36.04
CA THR A 21 23.43 3.54 -36.16
C THR A 21 24.03 3.25 -37.54
N THR A 22 25.23 2.65 -37.60
CA THR A 22 25.75 2.14 -38.89
C THR A 22 25.04 0.84 -39.25
N GLU A 23 24.89 0.53 -40.54
CA GLU A 23 24.16 -0.66 -41.02
C GLU A 23 24.69 -1.98 -40.42
N GLN A 24 25.99 -2.02 -40.12
CA GLN A 24 26.67 -3.18 -39.52
C GLN A 24 26.16 -3.49 -38.09
N TRP A 25 25.65 -2.51 -37.36
CA TRP A 25 25.18 -2.67 -35.96
C TRP A 25 23.65 -2.71 -35.82
N ALA A 26 22.91 -2.62 -36.93
CA ALA A 26 21.44 -2.59 -36.92
C ALA A 26 20.82 -3.86 -36.30
N GLY A 27 21.42 -5.02 -36.55
CA GLY A 27 21.01 -6.28 -35.93
C GLY A 27 21.31 -6.32 -34.43
N MET A 28 22.46 -5.79 -34.02
CA MET A 28 22.87 -5.72 -32.62
C MET A 28 21.92 -4.82 -31.80
N HIS A 29 21.54 -3.66 -32.35
CA HIS A 29 20.61 -2.74 -31.68
C HIS A 29 19.21 -3.35 -31.51
N LYS A 30 18.72 -4.12 -32.49
CA LYS A 30 17.44 -4.85 -32.38
C LYS A 30 17.46 -5.89 -31.26
N TRP A 31 18.56 -6.63 -31.10
CA TRP A 31 18.72 -7.62 -30.03
C TRP A 31 18.91 -6.98 -28.66
N LEU A 32 19.70 -5.92 -28.57
CA LEU A 32 19.88 -5.15 -27.35
C LEU A 32 18.54 -4.56 -26.87
N LYS A 33 17.75 -3.98 -27.77
CA LYS A 33 16.41 -3.46 -27.44
C LYS A 33 15.49 -4.56 -26.93
N ARG A 34 15.53 -5.76 -27.52
CA ARG A 34 14.76 -6.92 -27.04
C ARG A 34 15.23 -7.38 -25.66
N GLY A 35 16.54 -7.47 -25.43
CA GLY A 35 17.12 -7.83 -24.13
C GLY A 35 16.73 -6.84 -23.04
N ILE A 36 16.87 -5.53 -23.31
CA ILE A 36 16.47 -4.47 -22.38
C ILE A 36 14.96 -4.53 -22.11
N MET A 37 14.13 -4.74 -23.13
CA MET A 37 12.69 -4.87 -22.95
C MET A 37 12.34 -6.04 -22.02
N VAL A 38 12.99 -7.20 -22.18
CA VAL A 38 12.80 -8.35 -21.28
C VAL A 38 13.22 -8.03 -19.85
N CYS A 39 14.38 -7.39 -19.66
CA CYS A 39 14.84 -6.97 -18.34
C CYS A 39 13.88 -5.97 -17.68
N LEU A 40 13.38 -4.98 -18.42
CA LEU A 40 12.42 -4.00 -17.91
C LEU A 40 11.10 -4.67 -17.51
N VAL A 41 10.58 -5.59 -18.33
CA VAL A 41 9.38 -6.36 -17.98
C VAL A 41 9.62 -7.23 -16.74
N GLY A 42 10.80 -7.84 -16.62
CA GLY A 42 11.20 -8.60 -15.43
C GLY A 42 11.18 -7.75 -14.15
N LEU A 43 11.77 -6.55 -14.18
CA LEU A 43 11.76 -5.62 -13.05
C LEU A 43 10.35 -5.16 -12.67
N VAL A 44 9.49 -4.92 -13.66
CA VAL A 44 8.09 -4.55 -13.41
C VAL A 44 7.34 -5.71 -12.77
N ILE A 45 7.53 -6.94 -13.24
CA ILE A 45 6.93 -8.13 -12.63
C ILE A 45 7.44 -8.29 -11.19
N GLU A 46 8.74 -8.26 -10.96
CA GLU A 46 9.33 -8.34 -9.62
C GLU A 46 8.74 -7.29 -8.66
N GLY A 47 8.73 -6.02 -9.06
CA GLY A 47 8.18 -4.93 -8.24
C GLY A 47 6.67 -5.04 -8.03
N SER A 48 5.91 -5.36 -9.08
CA SER A 48 4.44 -5.43 -9.02
C SER A 48 3.92 -6.58 -8.18
N PHE A 49 4.65 -7.70 -8.08
CA PHE A 49 4.27 -8.82 -7.22
C PHE A 49 4.80 -8.72 -5.79
N THR A 50 5.88 -7.95 -5.56
CA THR A 50 6.45 -7.78 -4.22
C THR A 50 5.45 -7.13 -3.25
N LEU A 51 4.81 -6.02 -3.63
CA LEU A 51 3.84 -5.33 -2.77
C LEU A 51 2.58 -6.15 -2.44
N PRO A 52 1.86 -6.78 -3.40
CA PRO A 52 0.71 -7.59 -3.06
C PRO A 52 1.08 -8.83 -2.26
N PHE A 53 2.23 -9.47 -2.52
CA PHE A 53 2.72 -10.57 -1.70
C PHE A 53 3.00 -10.12 -0.26
N LEU A 54 3.66 -8.97 -0.11
CA LEU A 54 3.92 -8.36 1.19
C LEU A 54 2.61 -8.03 1.92
N ALA A 55 1.62 -7.50 1.21
CA ALA A 55 0.31 -7.18 1.77
C ALA A 55 -0.43 -8.44 2.24
N ILE A 56 -0.36 -9.56 1.51
CA ILE A 56 -0.94 -10.83 1.95
C ILE A 56 -0.22 -11.37 3.19
N TRP A 57 1.11 -11.27 3.23
CA TRP A 57 1.93 -11.77 4.34
C TRP A 57 1.72 -10.98 5.64
N TYR A 58 1.89 -9.65 5.57
CA TYR A 58 1.77 -8.75 6.72
C TYR A 58 0.32 -8.41 7.09
N GLY A 59 -0.62 -8.70 6.20
CA GLY A 59 -2.06 -8.46 6.38
C GLY A 59 -2.55 -7.31 5.50
N TYR A 60 -3.53 -7.61 4.63
CA TYR A 60 -4.12 -6.61 3.75
C TYR A 60 -4.98 -5.64 4.57
N PRO A 61 -4.88 -4.31 4.35
CA PRO A 61 -5.66 -3.33 5.09
C PRO A 61 -7.12 -3.37 4.66
N THR A 62 -7.93 -4.17 5.36
CA THR A 62 -9.39 -4.19 5.19
C THR A 62 -10.11 -3.07 5.95
N LEU A 63 -9.42 -2.43 6.92
CA LEU A 63 -9.92 -1.28 7.68
C LEU A 63 -9.45 0.04 7.06
N GLY A 64 -10.32 1.06 7.10
CA GLY A 64 -9.95 2.42 6.71
C GLY A 64 -9.00 3.08 7.71
N PHE A 65 -8.26 4.11 7.30
CA PHE A 65 -7.29 4.80 8.16
C PHE A 65 -7.90 5.37 9.45
N ARG A 66 -9.14 5.87 9.38
CA ARG A 66 -9.87 6.38 10.58
C ARG A 66 -10.17 5.26 11.57
N ASP A 67 -10.56 4.10 11.06
CA ASP A 67 -10.88 2.94 11.90
C ASP A 67 -9.60 2.40 12.53
N ILE A 68 -8.51 2.29 11.77
CA ILE A 68 -7.20 1.92 12.31
C ILE A 68 -6.77 2.87 13.43
N CYS A 69 -6.91 4.18 13.22
CA CYS A 69 -6.59 5.18 14.23
C CYS A 69 -7.44 4.97 15.50
N SER A 70 -8.75 4.81 15.32
CA SER A 70 -9.68 4.59 16.43
C SER A 70 -9.35 3.30 17.19
N GLU A 71 -9.02 2.23 16.48
CA GLU A 71 -8.66 0.94 17.08
C GLU A 71 -7.34 0.99 17.84
N LEU A 72 -6.33 1.66 17.29
CA LEU A 72 -5.07 1.88 18.01
C LEU A 72 -5.27 2.73 19.26
N MET A 73 -6.14 3.74 19.21
CA MET A 73 -6.48 4.56 20.38
C MET A 73 -7.19 3.75 21.46
N LYS A 74 -8.16 2.90 21.09
CA LYS A 74 -8.86 2.03 22.03
C LYS A 74 -7.93 1.08 22.76
N VAL A 75 -6.97 0.51 22.03
CA VAL A 75 -5.91 -0.34 22.60
C VAL A 75 -5.02 0.48 23.54
N ARG A 76 -4.45 1.58 23.05
CA ARG A 76 -3.46 2.40 23.75
C ARG A 76 -3.98 2.87 25.10
N TYR A 77 -5.21 3.34 25.12
CA TYR A 77 -5.84 3.87 26.32
C TYR A 77 -6.71 2.85 27.06
N ASN A 78 -6.75 1.60 26.60
CA ASN A 78 -7.62 0.56 27.14
C ASN A 78 -9.07 1.03 27.34
N ASN A 79 -9.62 1.69 26.33
CA ASN A 79 -10.96 2.27 26.37
C ASN A 79 -11.66 2.09 25.03
N GLU A 80 -12.70 1.26 25.00
CA GLU A 80 -13.41 0.91 23.77
C GLU A 80 -14.25 2.05 23.18
N SER A 81 -14.55 3.10 23.97
CA SER A 81 -15.39 4.23 23.54
C SER A 81 -14.62 5.34 22.80
N LEU A 82 -13.29 5.19 22.64
CA LEU A 82 -12.48 6.20 21.98
C LEU A 82 -12.59 6.08 20.45
N GLU A 83 -12.81 7.20 19.79
CA GLU A 83 -12.77 7.32 18.35
C GLU A 83 -11.82 8.43 17.94
N CYS A 84 -11.13 8.20 16.81
CA CYS A 84 -10.23 9.17 16.21
C CYS A 84 -11.04 10.26 15.49
N GLN A 85 -10.72 11.52 15.76
CA GLN A 85 -11.40 12.66 15.14
C GLN A 85 -10.75 12.96 13.79
N TYR A 86 -11.54 12.89 12.71
CA TYR A 86 -11.07 13.23 11.37
C TYR A 86 -12.14 14.01 10.60
N PRO A 87 -11.80 15.15 9.96
CA PRO A 87 -10.49 15.83 9.99
C PRO A 87 -10.22 16.53 11.32
N TYR A 88 -8.94 16.69 11.68
CA TYR A 88 -8.56 17.42 12.89
C TYR A 88 -8.91 18.92 12.75
N PRO A 89 -9.45 19.58 13.78
CA PRO A 89 -9.68 21.03 13.74
C PRO A 89 -8.36 21.80 13.55
N PHE A 90 -8.35 22.79 12.65
CA PHE A 90 -7.21 23.67 12.45
C PHE A 90 -7.34 24.93 13.33
N PRO A 91 -6.30 25.33 14.09
CA PRO A 91 -4.97 24.73 14.18
C PRO A 91 -4.96 23.54 15.16
N GLY A 92 -4.29 22.45 14.77
CA GLY A 92 -4.20 21.22 15.56
C GLY A 92 -2.94 21.15 16.45
N PRO A 93 -2.84 20.14 17.35
CA PRO A 93 -1.67 19.89 18.16
C PRO A 93 -0.44 19.67 17.27
N PRO A 94 0.76 20.11 17.68
CA PRO A 94 1.10 20.73 18.97
C PRO A 94 0.85 22.24 19.05
N ILE A 95 0.37 22.88 17.98
CA ILE A 95 0.29 24.35 17.88
C ILE A 95 -0.94 24.89 18.63
N SER A 96 -2.09 24.24 18.52
CA SER A 96 -3.27 24.55 19.34
C SER A 96 -4.24 23.37 19.43
N GLY A 97 -5.16 23.42 20.39
CA GLY A 97 -6.13 22.35 20.62
C GLY A 97 -5.60 21.23 21.51
N ALA A 98 -6.52 20.51 22.15
CA ALA A 98 -6.19 19.36 22.98
C ALA A 98 -5.83 18.16 22.08
N PRO A 99 -4.85 17.31 22.44
CA PRO A 99 -4.59 16.06 21.72
C PRO A 99 -5.77 15.08 21.85
N GLU A 100 -5.90 14.13 20.91
CA GLU A 100 -7.01 13.14 20.91
C GLU A 100 -7.12 12.32 22.20
N GLY A 101 -6.02 12.15 22.93
CA GLY A 101 -5.98 11.46 24.22
C GLY A 101 -6.10 12.38 25.44
N ALA A 102 -6.44 13.66 25.28
CA ALA A 102 -6.55 14.60 26.39
C ALA A 102 -7.66 14.17 27.36
N GLY A 103 -7.35 14.12 28.66
CA GLY A 103 -8.30 13.73 29.69
C GLY A 103 -8.55 12.22 29.81
N VAL A 104 -7.91 11.40 28.99
CA VAL A 104 -8.02 9.94 29.06
C VAL A 104 -7.03 9.39 30.09
N THR A 105 -7.56 8.85 31.19
CA THR A 105 -6.76 8.31 32.32
C THR A 105 -6.84 6.79 32.44
N THR A 106 -7.47 6.12 31.47
CA THR A 106 -7.69 4.67 31.45
C THR A 106 -6.48 3.86 30.96
N ALA A 107 -5.42 4.54 30.50
CA ALA A 107 -4.19 3.89 30.08
C ALA A 107 -3.56 3.10 31.24
N LYS A 108 -3.11 1.89 30.95
CA LYS A 108 -2.48 0.99 31.95
C LYS A 108 -0.96 1.00 31.88
N ASP A 109 -0.38 1.97 31.17
CA ASP A 109 1.06 2.02 30.99
C ASP A 109 1.78 2.37 32.30
N ARG A 110 2.92 1.72 32.53
CA ARG A 110 3.71 1.97 33.74
C ARG A 110 4.65 3.15 33.52
N TRP A 111 4.35 4.27 34.17
CA TRP A 111 5.19 5.47 34.14
C TRP A 111 6.47 5.31 34.96
N GLY A 112 7.56 5.84 34.42
CA GLY A 112 8.91 5.81 34.99
C GLY A 112 9.89 6.57 34.09
N VAL A 113 11.19 6.49 34.36
CA VAL A 113 12.23 7.11 33.51
C VAL A 113 12.19 6.55 32.07
N GLN A 114 11.82 5.27 31.94
CA GLN A 114 11.50 4.62 30.68
C GLN A 114 10.08 4.07 30.78
N PRO A 115 9.06 4.79 30.26
CA PRO A 115 7.68 4.30 30.29
C PRO A 115 7.58 2.99 29.53
N VAL A 116 6.98 1.98 30.16
CA VAL A 116 6.78 0.66 29.54
C VAL A 116 5.32 0.53 29.16
N PRO A 117 5.00 0.30 27.88
CA PRO A 117 3.63 0.02 27.47
C PRO A 117 3.19 -1.34 28.01
N GLU A 118 2.01 -1.40 28.65
CA GLU A 118 1.44 -2.66 29.13
C GLU A 118 0.44 -3.29 28.15
N TYR A 119 0.18 -2.63 27.02
CA TYR A 119 -0.61 -3.23 25.95
C TYR A 119 0.16 -4.36 25.23
N PRO A 120 -0.53 -5.43 24.80
CA PRO A 120 0.11 -6.52 24.06
C PRO A 120 0.73 -6.01 22.75
N ARG A 121 1.81 -6.64 22.29
CA ARG A 121 2.39 -6.38 20.96
C ARG A 121 1.34 -6.72 19.90
N LEU A 122 0.72 -5.71 19.32
CA LEU A 122 -0.38 -5.88 18.37
C LEU A 122 0.11 -5.76 16.94
N GLY A 123 -0.08 -6.84 16.17
CA GLY A 123 0.05 -6.82 14.72
C GLY A 123 -1.22 -6.30 14.06
N PHE A 124 -1.13 -5.89 12.80
CA PHE A 124 -2.29 -5.36 12.06
C PHE A 124 -3.44 -6.37 11.96
N ARG A 125 -3.12 -7.65 11.65
CA ARG A 125 -4.11 -8.74 11.56
C ARG A 125 -4.88 -8.95 12.86
N GLU A 126 -4.20 -8.77 13.98
CA GLU A 126 -4.79 -8.88 15.30
C GLU A 126 -5.73 -7.71 15.59
N LEU A 127 -5.35 -6.50 15.17
CA LEU A 127 -6.21 -5.31 15.27
C LEU A 127 -7.53 -5.50 14.49
N VAL A 128 -7.45 -6.01 13.25
CA VAL A 128 -8.64 -6.35 12.43
C VAL A 128 -9.50 -7.39 13.14
N ARG A 129 -8.88 -8.45 13.68
CA ARG A 129 -9.60 -9.50 14.42
C ARG A 129 -10.35 -8.93 15.63
N ILE A 130 -9.72 -8.08 16.42
CA ILE A 130 -10.35 -7.42 17.58
C ILE A 130 -11.53 -6.56 17.14
N HIS A 131 -11.36 -5.82 16.04
CA HIS A 131 -12.42 -5.00 15.46
C HIS A 131 -13.63 -5.84 15.04
N ASP A 132 -13.42 -6.86 14.21
CA ASP A 132 -14.49 -7.73 13.71
C ASP A 132 -15.21 -8.46 14.85
N GLN A 133 -14.46 -8.94 15.85
CA GLN A 133 -15.04 -9.57 17.04
C GLN A 133 -15.93 -8.60 17.82
N ARG A 134 -15.55 -7.33 17.95
CA ARG A 134 -16.39 -6.34 18.64
C ARG A 134 -17.64 -6.01 17.83
N ILE A 135 -17.53 -5.81 16.52
CA ILE A 135 -18.71 -5.57 15.66
C ILE A 135 -19.67 -6.76 15.70
N ALA A 136 -19.15 -7.99 15.73
CA ALA A 136 -19.96 -9.20 15.88
C ALA A 136 -20.70 -9.24 17.23
N ARG A 137 -20.03 -8.88 18.34
CA ARG A 137 -20.66 -8.79 19.67
C ARG A 137 -21.77 -7.74 19.68
N GLN A 138 -21.51 -6.55 19.18
CA GLN A 138 -22.50 -5.46 19.13
C GLN A 138 -23.73 -5.83 18.30
N LYS A 139 -23.54 -6.49 17.15
CA LYS A 139 -24.65 -7.00 16.33
C LYS A 139 -25.47 -8.06 17.07
N ALA A 140 -24.81 -9.01 17.73
CA ALA A 140 -25.48 -10.04 18.51
C ALA A 140 -26.30 -9.46 19.68
N GLU A 141 -25.78 -8.46 20.38
CA GLU A 141 -26.48 -7.74 21.44
C GLU A 141 -27.69 -6.98 20.91
N HIS A 142 -27.56 -6.29 19.78
CA HIS A 142 -28.66 -5.59 19.13
C HIS A 142 -29.76 -6.54 18.64
N ASP A 143 -29.38 -7.69 18.07
CA ASP A 143 -30.32 -8.72 17.62
C ASP A 143 -31.01 -9.43 18.80
N ALA A 144 -30.34 -9.53 19.95
CA ALA A 144 -30.94 -10.07 21.18
C ALA A 144 -31.92 -9.07 21.81
N ALA A 145 -31.56 -7.77 21.85
CA ALA A 145 -32.43 -6.71 22.35
C ALA A 145 -33.71 -6.55 21.50
N THR A 146 -33.60 -6.68 20.17
CA THR A 146 -34.77 -6.63 19.27
C THR A 146 -35.63 -7.89 19.33
N ARG A 147 -35.08 -9.04 19.74
CA ARG A 147 -35.83 -10.29 19.97
C ARG A 147 -36.55 -10.35 21.31
N HIS A 148 -36.23 -9.46 22.26
CA HIS A 148 -36.92 -9.32 23.54
C HIS A 148 -37.65 -7.97 23.65
N PRO A 149 -38.78 -7.77 22.93
CA PRO A 149 -39.74 -6.72 23.26
C PRO A 149 -40.64 -7.10 24.47
#